data_AF-A0ABD5S8M8-F1
#
_entry.id   AF-A0ABD5S8M8-F1
#
_cell.length_a   1.000
_cell.length_b   1.000
_cell.length_c   1.000
_cell.angle_alpha   90.00
_cell.angle_beta   90.00
_cell.angle_gamma   90.00
#
_symmetry.space_group_name_H-M   'P 1'
#
loop_
_entity.id
_entity.type
_entity.pdbx_description
1 polymer ?
#
loop_
_entity_poly.entity_id
_entity_poly.type
_entity_poly.pdbx_seq_one_letter_code
_entity_poly.pdbx_strand_id
1 'polypeptide(L)'
;MTGSGTRTRWVYAIAAVPVTFALLAVAGTAVAATVLSGTTAFGTAALDDPVVGTAVALAIVPNLVAVVVLPYAVYRDLGSVRDVTGDWSPDRSLHTLIAVVGLFVPFVIPGYATYYLVKRRRHVGV
;
A
#
# COMPACT_ATOMS: atom_id res chain seq x y z
N MET A 1 3.46 -14.81 29.56
CA MET A 1 4.63 -14.18 28.91
C MET A 1 4.11 -13.08 28.01
N THR A 2 4.27 -11.83 28.42
CA THR A 2 3.74 -10.64 27.72
C THR A 2 4.60 -10.32 26.50
N GLY A 3 3.96 -10.22 25.33
CA GLY A 3 4.57 -10.18 24.00
C GLY A 3 5.34 -8.89 23.69
N SER A 4 6.65 -8.91 23.91
CA SER A 4 7.59 -7.89 23.42
C SER A 4 8.31 -8.29 22.13
N GLY A 5 8.24 -9.55 21.69
CA GLY A 5 9.07 -10.08 20.60
C GLY A 5 8.63 -9.75 19.16
N THR A 6 7.37 -9.38 18.91
CA THR A 6 6.80 -9.32 17.55
C THR A 6 6.36 -7.93 17.07
N ARG A 7 6.69 -6.86 17.81
CA ARG A 7 6.40 -5.48 17.40
C ARG A 7 7.40 -5.02 16.35
N THR A 8 7.09 -5.30 15.09
CA THR A 8 7.91 -4.89 13.95
C THR A 8 7.31 -3.64 13.31
N ARG A 9 8.11 -2.55 13.25
CA ARG A 9 7.68 -1.28 12.64
C ARG A 9 7.24 -1.40 11.17
N TRP A 10 7.72 -2.44 10.48
CA TRP A 10 7.39 -2.73 9.08
C TRP A 10 5.92 -3.05 8.86
N VAL A 11 5.19 -3.53 9.88
CA VAL A 11 3.74 -3.73 9.81
C VAL A 11 3.00 -2.43 9.50
N TYR A 12 3.44 -1.31 10.09
CA TYR A 12 2.83 0.00 9.82
C TYR A 12 3.09 0.47 8.39
N ALA A 13 4.26 0.17 7.83
CA ALA A 13 4.56 0.45 6.43
C ALA A 13 3.66 -0.37 5.49
N ILE A 14 3.43 -1.66 5.80
CA ILE A 14 2.53 -2.53 5.04
C ILE A 14 1.08 -2.03 5.17
N ALA A 15 0.65 -1.61 6.36
CA ALA A 15 -0.68 -1.06 6.61
C ALA A 15 -0.94 0.30 5.95
N ALA A 16 0.10 1.10 5.73
CA ALA A 16 -0.03 2.36 5.00
C ALA A 16 -0.43 2.13 3.53
N VAL A 17 0.01 1.04 2.89
CA VAL A 17 -0.24 0.77 1.47
C VAL A 17 -1.74 0.76 1.09
N PRO A 18 -2.61 -0.06 1.70
CA PRO A 18 -4.02 -0.06 1.35
C PRO A 18 -4.70 1.28 1.68
N VAL A 19 -4.27 1.98 2.73
CA VAL A 19 -4.79 3.31 3.09
C VAL A 19 -4.42 4.34 2.03
N THR A 20 -3.16 4.39 1.60
CA THR A 20 -2.70 5.27 0.53
C THR A 20 -3.47 4.99 -0.76
N PHE A 21 -3.62 3.72 -1.15
CA PHE A 21 -4.41 3.37 -2.34
C PHE A 21 -5.88 3.81 -2.24
N ALA A 22 -6.52 3.65 -1.08
CA ALA A 22 -7.90 4.09 -0.88
C ALA A 22 -8.03 5.62 -1.00
N LEU A 23 -7.12 6.37 -0.38
CA LEU A 23 -7.09 7.84 -0.48
C LEU A 23 -6.89 8.30 -1.92
N LEU A 24 -6.03 7.60 -2.68
CA LEU A 24 -5.79 7.91 -4.09
C LEU A 24 -6.98 7.56 -4.98
N ALA A 25 -7.70 6.47 -4.69
CA ALA A 25 -8.93 6.16 -5.41
C ALA A 25 -9.98 7.27 -5.20
N VAL A 26 -10.09 7.83 -3.99
CA VAL A 26 -10.98 8.96 -3.70
C VAL A 26 -10.50 10.24 -4.36
N ALA A 27 -9.21 10.59 -4.24
CA ALA A 27 -8.65 11.79 -4.87
C ALA A 27 -8.73 11.72 -6.40
N GLY A 28 -8.40 10.56 -6.98
CA GLY A 28 -8.45 10.31 -8.41
C GLY A 28 -9.86 10.38 -8.98
N THR A 29 -10.86 9.85 -8.28
CA THR A 29 -12.27 9.99 -8.70
C THR A 29 -12.75 11.45 -8.60
N ALA A 30 -12.33 12.20 -7.58
CA ALA A 30 -12.62 13.63 -7.48
C ALA A 30 -11.99 14.44 -8.63
N VAL A 31 -10.72 14.19 -8.95
CA VAL A 31 -10.04 14.85 -10.09
C VAL A 31 -10.66 14.44 -11.43
N ALA A 32 -10.98 13.15 -11.62
CA ALA A 32 -11.65 12.71 -12.84
C ALA A 32 -13.02 13.39 -13.01
N ALA A 33 -13.78 13.54 -11.91
CA ALA A 33 -15.07 14.21 -11.94
C ALA A 33 -14.96 15.70 -12.31
N THR A 34 -13.95 16.42 -11.79
CA THR A 34 -13.75 17.84 -12.15
C THR A 34 -13.32 18.01 -13.61
N VAL A 35 -12.45 17.14 -14.12
CA VAL A 35 -12.04 17.12 -15.52
C VAL A 35 -13.21 16.81 -16.44
N LEU A 36 -14.00 15.77 -16.15
CA LEU A 36 -15.16 15.38 -16.95
C LEU A 36 -16.28 16.43 -16.92
N SER A 37 -16.45 17.11 -15.79
CA SER A 37 -17.44 18.19 -15.64
C SER A 37 -16.95 19.52 -16.19
N GLY A 38 -15.71 19.59 -16.71
CA GLY A 38 -15.07 20.81 -17.19
C GLY A 38 -14.99 21.91 -16.15
N THR A 39 -15.07 21.59 -14.86
CA THR A 39 -15.22 22.55 -13.76
C THR A 39 -14.42 22.10 -12.54
N THR A 40 -13.46 22.91 -12.13
CA THR A 40 -12.81 22.87 -10.82
C THR A 40 -13.38 23.97 -9.92
N ALA A 41 -13.04 23.95 -8.63
CA ALA A 41 -13.30 25.07 -7.72
C ALA A 41 -12.63 26.40 -8.17
N PHE A 42 -11.76 26.37 -9.19
CA PHE A 42 -10.96 27.51 -9.68
C PHE A 42 -11.20 27.84 -11.17
N GLY A 43 -12.15 27.17 -11.87
CA GLY A 43 -12.44 27.42 -13.30
C GLY A 43 -12.45 26.15 -14.16
N THR A 44 -12.30 26.28 -15.48
CA THR A 44 -12.28 25.13 -16.40
C THR A 44 -11.04 24.27 -16.21
N ALA A 45 -11.25 22.98 -15.89
CA ALA A 45 -10.18 22.01 -15.69
C ALA A 45 -9.57 21.59 -17.03
N ALA A 46 -8.29 21.85 -17.24
CA ALA A 46 -7.53 21.30 -18.35
C ALA A 46 -6.33 20.51 -17.81
N LEU A 47 -5.83 19.51 -18.55
CA LEU A 47 -4.74 18.63 -18.09
C LEU A 47 -3.40 19.36 -17.95
N ASP A 48 -3.28 20.53 -18.56
CA ASP A 48 -2.15 21.47 -18.48
C ASP A 48 -2.27 22.45 -17.30
N ASP A 49 -3.37 22.41 -16.54
CA ASP A 49 -3.53 23.23 -15.34
C ASP A 49 -2.50 22.79 -14.27
N PRO A 50 -1.64 23.71 -13.78
CA PRO A 50 -0.64 23.41 -12.76
C PRO A 50 -1.26 22.89 -11.45
N VAL A 51 -2.52 23.22 -11.14
CA VAL A 51 -3.26 22.70 -9.98
C VAL A 51 -3.55 21.21 -10.17
N VAL A 52 -4.00 20.81 -11.36
CA VAL A 52 -4.23 19.41 -11.71
C VAL A 52 -2.91 18.64 -11.71
N GLY A 53 -1.87 19.20 -12.31
CA GLY A 53 -0.52 18.61 -12.32
C GLY A 53 0.04 18.39 -10.90
N THR A 54 -0.13 19.36 -10.01
CA THR A 54 0.31 19.25 -8.60
C THR A 54 -0.49 18.20 -7.85
N ALA A 55 -1.82 18.16 -8.03
CA ALA A 55 -2.67 17.15 -7.41
C ALA A 55 -2.30 15.73 -7.86
N VAL A 56 -2.03 15.55 -9.16
CA VAL A 56 -1.58 14.28 -9.73
C VAL A 56 -0.18 13.90 -9.21
N ALA A 57 0.76 14.83 -9.12
CA ALA A 57 2.09 14.57 -8.57
C ALA A 57 2.04 14.15 -7.09
N LEU A 58 1.24 14.84 -6.27
CA LEU A 58 1.00 14.50 -4.86
C LEU A 58 0.31 13.14 -4.70
N ALA A 59 -0.44 12.70 -5.70
CA ALA A 59 -1.06 11.38 -5.74
C ALA A 59 -0.06 10.26 -6.12
N ILE A 60 0.79 10.50 -7.13
CA ILE A 60 1.68 9.48 -7.70
C ILE A 60 2.89 9.20 -6.79
N VAL A 61 3.51 10.24 -6.21
CA VAL A 61 4.78 10.09 -5.47
C VAL A 61 4.65 9.19 -4.24
N PRO A 62 3.67 9.39 -3.33
CA PRO A 62 3.49 8.52 -2.17
C PRO A 62 3.18 7.06 -2.58
N ASN A 63 2.49 6.88 -3.71
CA ASN A 63 2.18 5.57 -4.23
C ASN A 63 3.43 4.81 -4.69
N LEU A 64 4.29 5.47 -5.48
CA LEU A 64 5.57 4.89 -5.92
C LEU A 64 6.42 4.47 -4.71
N VAL A 65 6.47 5.32 -3.68
CA VAL A 65 7.18 4.99 -2.44
C VAL A 65 6.53 3.79 -1.74
N ALA A 66 5.22 3.77 -1.56
CA ALA A 66 4.51 2.67 -0.90
C ALA A 66 4.69 1.33 -1.65
N VAL A 67 4.65 1.37 -2.98
CA VAL A 67 4.79 0.24 -3.89
C VAL A 67 6.21 -0.36 -3.85
N VAL A 68 7.24 0.48 -3.78
CA VAL A 68 8.64 0.04 -3.66
C VAL A 68 8.98 -0.40 -2.24
N VAL A 69 8.43 0.26 -1.23
CA VAL A 69 8.67 -0.06 0.18
C VAL A 69 7.98 -1.36 0.59
N LEU A 70 6.83 -1.70 0.00
CA LEU A 70 6.07 -2.91 0.35
C LEU A 70 6.89 -4.21 0.29
N PRO A 71 7.54 -4.60 -0.83
CA PRO A 71 8.29 -5.85 -0.90
C PRO A 71 9.39 -5.91 0.16
N TYR A 72 10.07 -4.80 0.41
CA TYR A 72 11.09 -4.71 1.44
C TYR A 72 10.52 -4.83 2.86
N ALA A 73 9.42 -4.15 3.15
CA ALA A 73 8.74 -4.21 4.44
C ALA A 73 8.22 -5.62 4.75
N VAL A 74 7.62 -6.29 3.75
CA VAL A 74 7.16 -7.68 3.85
C VAL A 74 8.33 -8.63 4.11
N TYR A 75 9.43 -8.50 3.36
CA TYR A 75 10.62 -9.33 3.56
C TYR A 75 11.18 -9.19 4.99
N ARG A 76 11.25 -7.96 5.49
CA ARG A 76 11.74 -7.67 6.85
C ARG A 76 10.80 -8.23 7.93
N ASP A 77 9.50 -7.99 7.83
CA ASP A 77 8.50 -8.50 8.80
C ASP A 77 8.47 -10.04 8.82
N LEU A 78 8.54 -10.69 7.65
CA LEU A 78 8.39 -12.13 7.57
C LEU A 78 9.45 -12.96 8.30
N GLY A 79 10.63 -12.42 8.59
CA GLY A 79 11.59 -13.14 9.45
C GLY A 79 11.83 -12.52 10.79
N SER A 80 10.96 -11.61 11.24
CA SER A 80 10.69 -11.50 12.67
C SER A 80 9.56 -12.44 13.10
N VAL A 81 8.64 -12.85 12.20
CA VAL A 81 7.53 -13.76 12.57
C VAL A 81 7.81 -15.25 12.31
N ARG A 82 8.83 -15.59 11.49
CA ARG A 82 9.16 -16.98 11.11
C ARG A 82 9.41 -17.93 12.29
N ASP A 83 9.85 -17.40 13.43
CA ASP A 83 10.17 -18.19 14.63
C ASP A 83 8.99 -18.30 15.62
N VAL A 84 7.86 -17.65 15.34
CA VAL A 84 6.76 -17.47 16.29
C VAL A 84 5.49 -18.22 15.87
N THR A 85 5.38 -18.60 14.59
CA THR A 85 4.14 -19.12 14.00
C THR A 85 4.22 -20.61 13.71
N GLY A 86 3.56 -21.42 14.53
CA GLY A 86 3.49 -22.89 14.37
C GLY A 86 2.86 -23.33 13.04
N ASP A 87 1.61 -22.94 12.78
CA ASP A 87 0.86 -23.40 11.59
C ASP A 87 1.07 -22.52 10.33
N TRP A 88 1.62 -21.32 10.49
CA TRP A 88 1.87 -20.40 9.38
C TRP A 88 3.37 -20.26 9.17
N SER A 89 3.91 -20.95 8.15
CA SER A 89 5.31 -20.85 7.73
C SER A 89 5.42 -20.12 6.38
N PRO A 90 5.19 -18.80 6.35
CA PRO A 90 5.27 -18.04 5.10
C PRO A 90 6.68 -18.11 4.51
N ASP A 91 6.80 -18.61 3.28
CA ASP A 91 8.03 -18.52 2.52
C ASP A 91 8.31 -17.05 2.16
N ARG A 92 9.39 -16.52 2.75
CA ARG A 92 9.90 -15.16 2.55
C ARG A 92 10.07 -14.83 1.08
N SER A 93 10.65 -15.74 0.31
CA SER A 93 11.00 -15.51 -1.10
C SER A 93 9.74 -15.42 -1.94
N LEU A 94 8.78 -16.32 -1.69
CA LEU A 94 7.52 -16.38 -2.44
C LEU A 94 6.65 -15.14 -2.18
N HIS A 95 6.55 -14.71 -0.93
CA HIS A 95 5.79 -13.52 -0.55
C HIS A 95 6.43 -12.22 -1.04
N THR A 96 7.76 -12.15 -1.05
CA THR A 96 8.48 -11.00 -1.61
C THR A 96 8.35 -10.96 -3.13
N LEU A 97 8.42 -12.12 -3.80
CA LEU A 97 8.22 -12.22 -5.23
C LEU A 97 6.80 -11.78 -5.63
N ILE A 98 5.77 -12.19 -4.89
CA ILE A 98 4.39 -11.71 -5.14
C ILE A 98 4.31 -10.19 -4.99
N ALA A 99 4.94 -9.60 -3.97
CA ALA A 99 4.97 -8.16 -3.81
C ALA A 99 5.73 -7.46 -4.95
N VAL A 100 6.81 -8.05 -5.46
CA VAL A 100 7.57 -7.55 -6.62
C VAL A 100 6.75 -7.65 -7.91
N VAL A 101 6.14 -8.80 -8.18
CA VAL A 101 5.26 -8.99 -9.36
C VAL A 101 4.06 -8.05 -9.30
N GLY A 102 3.54 -7.81 -8.09
CA GLY A 102 2.47 -6.85 -7.84
C GLY A 102 2.79 -5.42 -8.29
N LEU A 103 4.06 -5.01 -8.41
CA LEU A 103 4.42 -3.70 -8.97
C LEU A 103 3.89 -3.50 -10.40
N PHE A 104 3.78 -4.58 -11.16
CA PHE A 104 3.43 -4.53 -12.57
C PHE A 104 1.93 -4.75 -12.82
N VAL A 105 1.18 -5.15 -11.80
CA VAL A 105 -0.25 -5.42 -11.92
C VAL A 105 -1.01 -4.48 -10.98
N PRO A 106 -1.75 -3.49 -11.52
CA PRO A 106 -2.56 -2.58 -10.73
C PRO A 106 -3.47 -3.34 -9.76
N PHE A 107 -3.69 -2.77 -8.57
CA PHE A 107 -4.55 -3.31 -7.50
C PHE A 107 -4.08 -4.62 -6.83
N VAL A 108 -3.11 -5.35 -7.39
CA VAL A 108 -2.55 -6.54 -6.73
C VAL A 108 -1.83 -6.16 -5.43
N ILE A 109 -1.09 -5.06 -5.43
CA ILE A 109 -0.37 -4.55 -4.26
C ILE A 109 -1.27 -4.27 -3.05
N PRO A 110 -2.32 -3.44 -3.14
CA PRO A 110 -3.19 -3.17 -1.99
C PRO A 110 -3.97 -4.42 -1.57
N GLY A 111 -4.38 -5.27 -2.52
CA GLY A 111 -5.05 -6.54 -2.22
C GLY A 111 -4.14 -7.49 -1.43
N TYR A 112 -2.89 -7.65 -1.88
CA TYR A 112 -1.89 -8.47 -1.22
C TYR A 112 -1.49 -7.93 0.15
N ALA A 113 -1.27 -6.61 0.28
CA ALA A 113 -0.96 -5.99 1.57
C ALA A 113 -2.09 -6.24 2.59
N THR A 114 -3.35 -6.11 2.16
CA THR A 114 -4.52 -6.39 3.01
C THR A 114 -4.60 -7.86 3.39
N TYR A 115 -4.43 -8.78 2.42
CA TYR A 115 -4.37 -10.22 2.66
C TYR A 115 -3.30 -10.57 3.70
N TYR A 116 -2.09 -10.03 3.54
CA TYR A 116 -0.96 -10.26 4.42
C TYR A 116 -1.27 -9.81 5.85
N LEU A 117 -1.81 -8.59 6.03
CA LEU A 117 -2.17 -8.06 7.35
C LEU A 117 -3.24 -8.89 8.05
N VAL A 118 -4.27 -9.33 7.31
CA VAL A 118 -5.32 -10.21 7.86
C VAL A 118 -4.74 -11.56 8.27
N LYS A 119 -3.90 -12.17 7.43
CA LYS A 119 -3.24 -13.45 7.72
C LYS A 119 -2.34 -13.31 8.95
N ARG A 120 -1.51 -12.27 9.01
CA ARG A 120 -0.61 -11.98 10.14
C ARG A 120 -1.40 -11.75 11.42
N ARG A 121 -2.47 -10.96 11.40
CA ARG A 121 -3.32 -10.70 12.57
C ARG A 121 -3.91 -11.99 13.16
N ARG A 122 -4.28 -12.95 12.31
CA ARG A 122 -4.85 -14.24 12.75
C ARG A 122 -3.84 -15.18 13.41
N HIS A 123 -2.55 -15.11 13.05
CA HIS A 123 -1.55 -16.07 13.52
C HIS A 123 -0.56 -15.47 14.53
N VAL A 124 -0.25 -14.17 14.43
CA VAL A 124 0.77 -13.47 15.24
C VAL A 124 0.15 -12.47 16.21
N GLY A 125 -1.09 -12.01 15.94
CA GLY A 125 -1.68 -10.87 16.62
C GLY A 125 -1.26 -9.53 15.99
N VAL A 126 -1.46 -8.44 16.73
CA VAL A 126 -1.21 -7.06 16.26
C VAL A 126 0.28 -6.75 16.31
#